data_AF-A0A8S4S0F7-F1
#
_entry.id   AF-A0A8S4S0F7-F1
#
_cell.length_a   1.000
_cell.length_b   1.000
_cell.length_c   1.000
_cell.angle_alpha   90.00
_cell.angle_beta   90.00
_cell.angle_gamma   90.00
#
_symmetry.space_group_name_H-M   'P 1'
#
loop_
_entity.id
_entity.type
_entity.pdbx_description
1 polymer ?
#
loop_
_entity_poly.entity_id
_entity_poly.type
_entity_poly.pdbx_seq_one_letter_code
_entity_poly.pdbx_strand_id
1 'polypeptide(L)'
;MPTDIMTTCRTELFGPSFSKKTCDAEQKSGFLVLLSQSGIRKDVRVVVYRTSLEHFAVIYPRKRLSKPLGVVNLRNTSVERDAANGFFVRQKGYDNTVSARFLCSERDMEAWLSAFSAPNQSCQHQSLPVLVETEES
;
A
#
# COMPACT_ATOMS: atom_id res chain seq x y z
N MET A 1 -27.47 10.30 38.99
CA MET A 1 -26.89 9.08 38.38
C MET A 1 -28.05 8.20 37.95
N PRO A 2 -28.08 7.57 36.75
CA PRO A 2 -27.00 7.30 35.77
C PRO A 2 -27.42 7.74 34.32
N THR A 3 -26.76 7.52 33.17
CA THR A 3 -25.65 6.64 32.73
C THR A 3 -25.06 7.22 31.43
N ASP A 4 -23.74 7.25 31.29
CA ASP A 4 -23.02 7.55 30.04
C ASP A 4 -23.23 6.45 28.98
N ILE A 5 -23.55 6.84 27.74
CA ILE A 5 -23.65 5.94 26.60
C ILE A 5 -22.32 5.97 25.85
N MET A 6 -21.52 4.90 26.02
CA MET A 6 -20.34 4.65 25.20
C MET A 6 -20.74 4.27 23.77
N THR A 7 -20.30 5.06 22.79
CA THR A 7 -20.40 4.73 21.37
C THR A 7 -19.31 3.73 21.01
N THR A 8 -19.58 2.44 21.18
CA THR A 8 -18.70 1.36 20.71
C THR A 8 -18.78 1.26 19.19
N CYS A 9 -17.71 1.64 18.50
CA CYS A 9 -17.51 1.34 17.08
C CYS A 9 -17.53 -0.18 16.87
N ARG A 10 -18.57 -0.62 16.17
CA ARG A 10 -18.92 -2.00 15.86
C ARG A 10 -17.83 -2.64 14.99
N THR A 11 -16.94 -3.41 15.60
CA THR A 11 -16.07 -4.37 14.92
C THR A 11 -16.95 -5.53 14.44
N GLU A 12 -17.24 -5.59 13.14
CA GLU A 12 -17.88 -6.77 12.56
C GLU A 12 -16.91 -7.95 12.60
N LEU A 13 -17.23 -8.89 13.51
CA LEU A 13 -16.61 -10.19 13.67
C LEU A 13 -16.85 -11.02 12.39
N PHE A 14 -15.80 -11.15 11.57
CA PHE A 14 -15.75 -12.21 10.56
C PHE A 14 -15.61 -13.57 11.27
N GLY A 15 -16.37 -14.56 10.81
CA GLY A 15 -16.58 -15.85 11.47
C GLY A 15 -15.32 -16.72 11.72
N PRO A 16 -15.49 -17.82 12.50
CA PRO A 16 -14.39 -18.57 13.10
C PRO A 16 -13.85 -19.66 12.17
N SER A 17 -13.27 -19.32 11.02
CA SER A 17 -12.52 -20.29 10.21
C SER A 17 -11.44 -19.74 9.27
N PHE A 18 -11.05 -18.47 9.41
CA PHE A 18 -9.79 -18.00 8.84
C PHE A 18 -8.83 -17.73 10.00
N SER A 19 -8.00 -18.73 10.34
CA SER A 19 -6.76 -18.45 11.06
C SER A 19 -5.98 -17.45 10.20
N LYS A 20 -6.09 -16.18 10.58
CA LYS A 20 -5.35 -15.08 10.01
C LYS A 20 -3.89 -15.34 10.41
N LYS A 21 -3.20 -16.18 9.64
CA LYS A 21 -1.75 -16.10 9.52
C LYS A 21 -1.54 -14.69 8.97
N THR A 22 -1.33 -13.73 9.87
CA THR A 22 -0.80 -12.43 9.50
C THR A 22 0.47 -12.75 8.74
N CYS A 23 0.42 -12.61 7.41
CA CYS A 23 1.63 -12.67 6.62
C CYS A 23 2.44 -11.47 7.12
N ASP A 24 3.60 -11.70 7.73
CA ASP A 24 4.42 -10.63 8.33
C ASP A 24 4.79 -9.53 7.31
N ALA A 25 4.57 -9.79 6.02
CA ALA A 25 4.74 -8.85 4.93
C ALA A 25 3.53 -7.93 4.66
N GLU A 26 2.33 -8.17 5.22
CA GLU A 26 1.16 -7.31 4.98
C GLU A 26 1.34 -5.95 5.64
N GLN A 27 1.47 -4.89 4.85
CA GLN A 27 1.61 -3.51 5.33
C GLN A 27 0.26 -2.85 5.60
N LYS A 28 -0.69 -3.03 4.67
CA LYS A 28 -2.02 -2.43 4.77
C LYS A 28 -3.01 -3.20 3.92
N SER A 29 -4.20 -3.41 4.45
CA SER A 29 -5.35 -3.83 3.66
C SER A 29 -6.58 -2.98 3.93
N GLY A 30 -7.48 -2.92 2.96
CA GLY A 30 -8.72 -2.16 3.10
C GLY A 30 -9.50 -2.08 1.80
N PHE A 31 -10.62 -1.36 1.85
CA PHE A 31 -11.48 -1.14 0.70
C PHE A 31 -11.19 0.22 0.06
N LEU A 32 -11.10 0.22 -1.26
CA LEU A 32 -10.86 1.39 -2.10
C LEU A 32 -11.81 1.37 -3.29
N VAL A 33 -11.94 2.50 -3.98
CA VAL A 33 -12.64 2.56 -5.27
C VAL A 33 -11.60 2.74 -6.37
N LEU A 34 -11.47 1.75 -7.24
CA LEU A 34 -10.63 1.83 -8.43
C LEU A 34 -11.40 2.56 -9.54
N LEU A 35 -10.78 3.59 -10.12
CA LEU A 35 -11.28 4.30 -11.29
C LEU A 35 -10.62 3.73 -12.55
N SER A 36 -11.42 3.26 -13.50
CA SER A 36 -10.92 2.90 -14.83
C SER A 36 -10.62 4.14 -15.68
N GLN A 37 -9.88 3.96 -16.77
CA GLN A 37 -9.67 5.01 -17.78
C GLN A 37 -10.98 5.53 -18.39
N SER A 38 -12.03 4.69 -18.40
CA SER A 38 -13.38 5.07 -18.82
C SER A 38 -14.21 5.80 -17.74
N GLY A 39 -13.63 6.07 -16.57
CA GLY A 39 -14.31 6.73 -15.43
C GLY A 39 -15.23 5.81 -14.61
N ILE A 40 -15.28 4.52 -14.93
CA ILE A 40 -16.11 3.55 -14.19
C ILE A 40 -15.49 3.31 -12.80
N ARG A 41 -16.34 3.43 -11.78
CA ARG A 41 -15.98 3.19 -10.39
C ARG A 41 -16.16 1.72 -10.03
N LYS A 42 -15.13 1.08 -9.48
CA LYS A 42 -15.16 -0.30 -9.03
C LYS A 42 -14.75 -0.39 -7.56
N ASP A 43 -15.64 -0.91 -6.72
CA ASP A 43 -15.29 -1.24 -5.34
C ASP A 43 -14.33 -2.44 -5.29
N VAL A 44 -13.16 -2.21 -4.71
CA VAL A 44 -12.08 -3.20 -4.61
C VAL A 44 -11.60 -3.34 -3.18
N ARG A 45 -11.07 -4.53 -2.84
CA ARG A 45 -10.23 -4.73 -1.67
C ARG A 45 -8.79 -4.72 -2.14
N VAL A 46 -7.96 -3.90 -1.51
CA VAL A 46 -6.53 -3.82 -1.79
C VAL A 46 -5.76 -4.37 -0.60
N VAL A 47 -4.73 -5.16 -0.88
CA VAL A 47 -3.77 -5.65 0.12
C VAL A 47 -2.37 -5.32 -0.36
N VAL A 48 -1.63 -4.58 0.44
CA VAL A 48 -0.25 -4.18 0.16
C VAL A 48 0.68 -5.08 0.94
N TYR A 49 1.62 -5.71 0.23
CA TYR A 49 2.66 -6.53 0.80
C TYR A 49 4.03 -5.89 0.57
N ARG A 50 4.88 -5.97 1.59
CA ARG A 50 6.25 -5.50 1.54
C ARG A 50 7.16 -6.50 2.25
N THR A 51 8.16 -6.97 1.51
CA THR A 51 9.26 -7.79 1.99
C THR A 51 10.58 -7.05 1.76
N SER A 52 11.70 -7.67 2.10
CA SER A 52 13.03 -7.16 1.74
C SER A 52 13.26 -7.13 0.21
N LEU A 53 12.62 -8.03 -0.54
CA LEU A 53 12.84 -8.23 -1.97
C LEU A 53 11.67 -7.78 -2.86
N GLU A 54 10.50 -7.52 -2.29
CA GLU A 54 9.30 -7.20 -3.07
C GLU A 54 8.45 -6.14 -2.37
N HIS A 55 7.76 -5.32 -3.16
CA HIS A 55 6.75 -4.40 -2.66
C HIS A 55 5.67 -4.30 -3.74
N PHE A 56 4.48 -4.80 -3.42
CA PHE A 56 3.40 -4.91 -4.40
C PHE A 56 2.03 -4.79 -3.73
N ALA A 57 1.03 -4.36 -4.51
CA ALA A 57 -0.37 -4.33 -4.10
C ALA A 57 -1.18 -5.35 -4.92
N VAL A 58 -1.97 -6.16 -4.25
CA VAL A 58 -2.93 -7.08 -4.88
C VAL A 58 -4.33 -6.50 -4.77
N ILE A 59 -5.05 -6.48 -5.88
CA ILE A 59 -6.38 -5.89 -6.00
C ILE A 59 -7.41 -7.00 -6.20
N TYR A 60 -8.39 -7.08 -5.31
CA TYR A 60 -9.50 -8.03 -5.37
C TYR A 60 -10.82 -7.28 -5.60
N PRO A 61 -11.81 -7.87 -6.29
CA PRO A 61 -13.15 -7.29 -6.34
C PRO A 61 -13.81 -7.39 -4.95
N ARG A 62 -14.60 -6.38 -4.56
CA ARG A 62 -15.25 -6.37 -3.23
C ARG A 62 -16.33 -7.44 -3.08
N LYS A 63 -17.11 -7.70 -4.13
CA LYS A 63 -18.37 -8.46 -4.01
C LYS A 63 -18.19 -9.98 -3.86
N ARG A 64 -17.00 -10.55 -4.11
CA ARG A 64 -16.69 -11.98 -3.90
C ARG A 64 -15.18 -12.17 -3.67
N LEU A 65 -14.78 -13.12 -2.82
CA LEU A 65 -13.39 -13.63 -2.75
C LEU A 65 -13.11 -14.44 -4.03
N SER A 66 -12.94 -13.74 -5.15
CA SER A 66 -12.58 -14.32 -6.44
C SER A 66 -11.10 -14.07 -6.76
N LYS A 67 -10.66 -14.53 -7.93
CA LYS A 67 -9.32 -14.24 -8.47
C LYS A 67 -9.02 -12.73 -8.40
N PRO A 68 -7.75 -12.35 -8.12
CA PRO A 68 -7.35 -10.96 -8.12
C PRO A 68 -7.60 -10.32 -9.49
N LEU A 69 -8.02 -9.05 -9.49
CA LEU A 69 -8.15 -8.23 -10.69
C LEU A 69 -6.80 -7.87 -11.29
N GLY A 70 -5.77 -7.80 -10.44
CA GLY A 70 -4.42 -7.48 -10.86
C GLY A 70 -3.48 -7.32 -9.67
N VAL A 71 -2.20 -7.22 -10.00
CA VAL A 71 -1.10 -6.93 -9.06
C VAL A 71 -0.36 -5.72 -9.59
N VAL A 72 -0.04 -4.79 -8.70
CA VAL A 72 0.74 -3.59 -9.01
C VAL A 72 2.10 -3.71 -8.34
N ASN A 73 3.18 -3.69 -9.12
CA ASN A 73 4.53 -3.62 -8.59
C ASN A 73 4.82 -2.20 -8.11
N LEU A 74 5.00 -2.01 -6.81
CA LEU A 74 5.14 -0.70 -6.20
C LEU A 74 6.58 -0.17 -6.20
N ARG A 75 7.58 -1.03 -6.39
CA ARG A 75 9.01 -0.64 -6.46
C ARG A 75 9.28 0.35 -7.60
N ASN A 76 8.63 0.10 -8.74
CA ASN A 76 8.81 0.90 -9.94
C ASN A 76 7.65 1.87 -10.14
N THR A 77 6.99 2.31 -9.07
CA THR A 77 5.92 3.30 -9.17
C THR A 77 6.17 4.54 -8.33
N SER A 78 5.62 5.66 -8.76
CA SER A 78 5.38 6.82 -7.91
C SER A 78 3.91 6.87 -7.54
N VAL A 79 3.63 7.48 -6.39
CA VAL A 79 2.28 7.61 -5.85
C VAL A 79 2.06 9.08 -5.58
N GLU A 80 0.98 9.62 -6.13
CA GLU A 80 0.68 11.05 -6.07
C GLU A 80 -0.74 11.26 -5.56
N ARG A 81 -0.91 12.25 -4.68
CA ARG A 81 -2.22 12.66 -4.19
C ARG A 81 -3.04 13.27 -5.34
N ASP A 82 -4.31 12.88 -5.40
CA ASP A 82 -5.30 13.45 -6.31
C ASP A 82 -6.14 14.48 -5.56
N ALA A 83 -6.39 15.64 -6.18
CA ALA A 83 -7.23 16.69 -5.61
C ALA A 83 -8.70 16.23 -5.43
N ALA A 84 -9.13 15.19 -6.16
CA ALA A 84 -10.49 14.66 -6.12
C ALA A 84 -10.69 13.52 -5.11
N ASN A 85 -10.07 13.61 -3.92
CA ASN A 85 -10.16 12.62 -2.83
C ASN A 85 -9.63 11.23 -3.22
N GLY A 86 -8.39 11.17 -3.71
CA GLY A 86 -7.78 9.93 -4.13
C GLY A 86 -6.27 10.01 -4.29
N PHE A 87 -5.71 9.02 -4.97
CA PHE A 87 -4.30 9.00 -5.36
C PHE A 87 -4.11 8.23 -6.67
N PHE A 88 -3.06 8.60 -7.40
CA PHE A 88 -2.62 7.94 -8.62
C PHE A 88 -1.37 7.11 -8.35
N VAL A 89 -1.28 5.97 -9.00
CA VAL A 89 -0.06 5.17 -9.07
C VAL A 89 0.42 5.22 -10.51
N ARG A 90 1.63 5.76 -10.71
CA ARG A 90 2.27 5.90 -12.03
C ARG A 90 3.48 4.99 -12.11
N GLN A 91 3.68 4.31 -13.23
CA GLN A 91 4.90 3.54 -13.46
C GLN A 91 6.06 4.47 -13.81
N LYS A 92 7.19 4.29 -13.13
CA LYS A 92 8.45 4.97 -13.44
C LYS A 92 9.05 4.35 -14.70
N GLY A 93 9.57 5.19 -15.61
CA GLY A 93 10.28 4.75 -16.82
C GLY A 93 9.41 4.51 -18.05
N TYR A 94 8.08 4.67 -17.93
CA TYR A 94 7.18 4.85 -19.07
C TYR A 94 6.69 6.30 -19.09
N ASP A 95 6.28 6.82 -20.24
CA ASP A 95 5.86 8.21 -20.48
C ASP A 95 4.65 8.64 -19.61
N ASN A 96 4.85 8.77 -18.29
CA ASN A 96 3.90 9.15 -17.27
C ASN A 96 2.57 8.37 -17.28
N THR A 97 2.59 7.10 -17.66
CA THR A 97 1.39 6.26 -17.74
C THR A 97 0.83 5.96 -16.34
N VAL A 98 -0.44 6.31 -16.14
CA VAL A 98 -1.19 6.00 -14.91
C VAL A 98 -1.53 4.52 -14.92
N SER A 99 -0.99 3.76 -13.98
CA SER A 99 -1.26 2.34 -13.81
C SER A 99 -2.56 2.09 -13.05
N ALA A 100 -2.88 2.94 -12.07
CA ALA A 100 -4.14 2.87 -11.33
C ALA A 100 -4.48 4.22 -10.68
N ARG A 101 -5.79 4.48 -10.51
CA ARG A 101 -6.31 5.62 -9.73
C ARG A 101 -7.28 5.08 -8.69
N PHE A 102 -7.04 5.41 -7.43
CA PHE A 102 -7.86 4.98 -6.30
C PHE A 102 -8.51 6.18 -5.61
N LEU A 103 -9.78 6.05 -5.24
CA LEU A 103 -10.43 6.97 -4.32
C LEU A 103 -10.42 6.38 -2.92
N CYS A 104 -10.17 7.24 -1.93
CA CYS A 104 -10.16 6.90 -0.52
C CYS A 104 -10.65 8.08 0.33
N SER A 105 -10.94 7.84 1.61
CA SER A 105 -11.27 8.93 2.52
C SER A 105 -10.02 9.77 2.80
N GLU A 106 -10.20 11.09 2.98
CA GLU A 106 -9.13 12.01 3.40
C GLU A 106 -8.38 11.50 4.64
N ARG A 107 -9.10 10.85 5.58
CA ARG A 107 -8.52 10.29 6.80
C ARG A 107 -7.56 9.12 6.56
N ASP A 108 -7.81 8.33 5.53
CA ASP A 108 -6.99 7.16 5.20
C ASP A 108 -5.88 7.48 4.20
N MET A 109 -5.89 8.67 3.61
CA MET A 109 -5.09 9.00 2.45
C MET A 109 -3.59 8.89 2.73
N GLU A 110 -3.10 9.51 3.80
CA GLU A 110 -1.68 9.44 4.17
C GLU A 110 -1.22 8.00 4.46
N ALA A 111 -2.07 7.20 5.10
CA ALA A 111 -1.77 5.80 5.37
C ALA A 111 -1.67 4.98 4.08
N TRP A 112 -2.50 5.27 3.07
CA TRP A 112 -2.42 4.63 1.76
C TRP A 112 -1.22 5.11 0.95
N LEU A 113 -0.96 6.42 0.90
CA LEU A 113 0.22 7.00 0.24
C LEU A 113 1.50 6.40 0.81
N SER A 114 1.62 6.33 2.14
CA SER A 114 2.75 5.71 2.83
C SER A 114 2.90 4.22 2.50
N ALA A 115 1.81 3.46 2.53
CA ALA A 115 1.84 2.03 2.21
C ALA A 115 2.24 1.75 0.75
N PHE A 116 1.79 2.59 -0.19
CA PHE A 116 2.10 2.45 -1.61
C PHE A 116 3.49 3.01 -1.99
N SER A 117 4.05 3.91 -1.20
CA SER A 117 5.35 4.51 -1.47
C SER A 117 6.47 3.50 -1.19
N ALA A 118 7.22 3.15 -2.23
CA ALA A 118 8.47 2.44 -2.03
C ALA A 118 9.44 3.35 -1.25
N PRO A 119 10.16 2.84 -0.23
CA PRO A 119 11.26 3.60 0.35
C PRO A 119 12.22 3.94 -0.78
N ASN A 120 12.68 5.19 -0.84
CA ASN A 120 13.85 5.50 -1.63
C ASN A 120 14.98 4.64 -1.07
N GLN A 121 15.29 3.53 -1.73
CA GLN A 121 16.56 2.86 -1.54
C GLN A 121 17.59 3.81 -2.15
N SER A 122 17.95 4.87 -1.43
CA SER A 122 19.27 5.42 -1.59
C SER A 122 20.19 4.26 -1.24
N CYS A 123 20.80 3.67 -2.25
CA CYS A 123 22.01 2.88 -2.07
C CYS A 123 23.05 3.86 -1.49
N GLN A 124 22.95 4.17 -0.21
CA GLN A 124 24.06 4.74 0.52
C GLN A 124 25.09 3.62 0.57
N HIS A 125 25.97 3.60 -0.42
CA HIS A 125 27.24 2.89 -0.34
C HIS A 125 27.91 3.39 0.95
N GLN A 126 27.78 2.62 2.02
CA GLN A 126 28.68 2.71 3.14
C GLN A 126 30.00 2.13 2.64
N SER A 127 30.80 2.95 1.97
CA SER A 127 32.21 2.64 1.76
C SER A 127 32.83 2.39 3.14
N LEU A 128 33.31 1.17 3.37
CA LEU A 128 34.00 0.82 4.60
C LEU A 128 35.24 1.73 4.74
N PRO A 129 35.58 2.21 5.95
CA PRO A 129 36.78 2.98 6.17
C PRO A 129 38.01 2.11 5.86
N VAL A 130 38.91 2.63 5.03
CA VAL A 130 40.18 2.00 4.72
C VAL A 130 41.07 2.06 5.96
N LEU A 131 41.43 0.89 6.52
CA LEU A 131 42.47 0.78 7.54
C LEU A 131 43.83 0.99 6.87
N VAL A 132 44.50 2.08 7.21
CA VAL A 132 45.91 2.32 6.84
C VAL A 132 46.77 1.66 7.90
N GLU A 133 47.50 0.61 7.53
CA GLU A 133 48.55 0.03 8.37
C GLU A 133 49.74 0.99 8.37
N THR A 134 50.01 1.64 9.51
CA THR A 134 51.24 2.42 9.70
C THR A 134 52.38 1.48 10.06
N GLU A 135 53.33 1.34 9.14
CA GLU A 135 54.64 0.75 9.35
C GLU A 135 55.47 1.60 10.33
N GLU A 136 55.80 1.02 11.49
CA GLU A 136 56.64 1.61 12.52
C GLU A 136 58.12 1.56 12.07
N SER A 137 58.81 2.70 12.07
CA SER A 137 60.25 2.84 11.79
C SER A 137 61.02 3.13 13.07
#